data_AF-A0A8S3I006-F1
#
_entry.id   AF-A0A8S3I006-F1
#
_cell.length_a   1.000
_cell.length_b   1.000
_cell.length_c   1.000
_cell.angle_alpha   90.00
_cell.angle_beta   90.00
_cell.angle_gamma   90.00
#
_symmetry.space_group_name_H-M   'P 1'
#
loop_
_entity.id
_entity.type
_entity.pdbx_description
1 polymer ?
#
loop_
_entity_poly.entity_id
_entity_poly.type
_entity_poly.pdbx_seq_one_letter_code
_entity_poly.pdbx_strand_id
1 'polypeptide(L)'
;CTQGGCLMELAIQLGIIMIGKQALSNIQEVMLPKILALYQRWQVSIPKTKSTTQWEDDFKHIPFGGLFEEYLEMVLQFGFITIFVAAFPVAPFFALINNWIEIRLDASKLVCAT
;
A
#
# COMPACT_ATOMS: atom_id res chain seq x y z
N CYS A 1 -21.10 11.48 -29.77
CA CYS A 1 -19.62 11.38 -29.78
C CYS A 1 -19.04 12.76 -30.06
N THR A 2 -18.36 13.36 -29.08
CA THR A 2 -17.56 14.58 -29.24
C THR A 2 -16.25 14.26 -29.95
N GLN A 3 -15.66 15.26 -30.59
CA GLN A 3 -14.53 15.16 -31.54
C GLN A 3 -13.20 14.67 -30.92
N GLY A 4 -13.19 14.30 -29.64
CA GLY A 4 -12.08 13.70 -28.89
C GLY A 4 -12.29 12.23 -28.44
N GLY A 5 -13.43 11.60 -28.77
CA GLY A 5 -13.69 10.18 -28.59
C GLY A 5 -14.03 9.73 -27.15
N CYS A 6 -15.15 9.00 -26.99
CA CYS A 6 -15.60 8.44 -25.70
C CYS A 6 -14.58 7.48 -25.04
N LEU A 7 -13.71 6.84 -25.84
CA LEU A 7 -12.67 5.94 -25.34
C LEU A 7 -11.59 6.67 -24.54
N MET A 8 -11.27 7.93 -24.88
CA MET A 8 -10.25 8.70 -24.17
C MET A 8 -10.75 9.19 -22.82
N GLU A 9 -12.00 9.65 -22.72
CA GLU A 9 -12.60 10.06 -21.44
C GLU A 9 -12.69 8.86 -20.48
N LEU A 10 -13.10 7.69 -20.97
CA LEU A 10 -13.14 6.45 -20.18
C LEU A 10 -11.74 6.00 -19.73
N ALA A 11 -10.74 6.08 -20.61
CA ALA A 11 -9.37 5.68 -20.28
C ALA A 11 -8.73 6.62 -19.25
N ILE A 12 -8.96 7.92 -19.35
CA ILE A 12 -8.48 8.91 -18.38
C ILE A 12 -9.17 8.69 -17.04
N GLN A 13 -10.47 8.45 -17.02
CA GLN A 13 -11.21 8.21 -15.78
C GLN A 13 -10.75 6.94 -15.07
N LEU A 14 -10.56 5.84 -15.80
CA LEU A 14 -10.02 4.60 -15.23
C LEU A 14 -8.57 4.77 -14.78
N GLY A 15 -7.73 5.48 -15.56
CA GLY A 15 -6.34 5.78 -15.20
C GLY A 15 -6.20 6.60 -13.92
N ILE A 16 -7.05 7.63 -13.73
CA ILE A 16 -7.08 8.45 -12.51
C ILE A 16 -7.53 7.62 -11.31
N ILE A 17 -8.57 6.79 -11.45
CA ILE A 17 -9.08 5.95 -10.36
C ILE A 17 -8.01 4.95 -9.91
N MET A 18 -7.23 4.43 -10.84
CA MET A 18 -6.25 3.38 -10.63
C MET A 18 -4.92 3.89 -10.07
N ILE A 19 -4.42 5.03 -10.57
CA ILE A 19 -3.31 5.76 -9.94
C ILE A 19 -3.73 6.24 -8.55
N GLY A 20 -4.97 6.72 -8.42
CA GLY A 20 -5.55 7.13 -7.14
C GLY A 20 -5.62 5.98 -6.14
N LYS A 21 -6.06 4.80 -6.56
CA LYS A 21 -6.13 3.61 -5.71
C LYS A 21 -4.75 3.17 -5.23
N GLN A 22 -3.74 3.15 -6.12
CA GLN A 22 -2.36 2.85 -5.75
C GLN A 22 -1.80 3.90 -4.77
N ALA A 23 -2.03 5.19 -5.03
CA ALA A 23 -1.57 6.26 -4.15
C ALA A 23 -2.23 6.19 -2.76
N LEU A 24 -3.53 5.91 -2.71
CA LEU A 24 -4.27 5.75 -1.46
C LEU A 24 -3.84 4.50 -0.69
N SER A 25 -3.58 3.39 -1.38
CA SER A 25 -3.04 2.15 -0.79
C SER A 25 -1.70 2.42 -0.13
N ASN A 26 -0.73 3.00 -0.88
CA ASN A 26 0.58 3.34 -0.34
C ASN A 26 0.50 4.35 0.83
N ILE A 27 -0.39 5.34 0.76
CA ILE A 27 -0.59 6.28 1.88
C ILE A 27 -1.11 5.56 3.12
N GLN A 28 -2.09 4.67 2.98
CA GLN A 28 -2.65 3.90 4.09
C GLN A 28 -1.61 2.98 4.72
N GLU A 29 -0.78 2.32 3.91
CA GLU A 29 0.29 1.45 4.39
C GLU A 29 1.43 2.18 5.10
N VAL A 30 1.73 3.43 4.72
CA VAL A 30 2.67 4.28 5.48
C VAL A 30 2.05 4.80 6.76
N MET A 31 0.78 5.21 6.71
CA MET A 31 0.06 5.82 7.82
C MET A 31 -0.20 4.81 8.95
N LEU A 32 -0.64 3.60 8.63
CA LEU A 32 -0.97 2.56 9.61
C LEU A 32 0.16 2.24 10.61
N PRO A 33 1.38 1.87 10.19
CA PRO A 33 2.47 1.55 11.12
C PRO A 33 2.94 2.78 11.90
N LYS A 34 2.90 3.98 11.30
CA LYS A 34 3.23 5.22 12.03
C LYS A 34 2.19 5.55 13.10
N ILE A 35 0.91 5.39 12.80
CA ILE A 35 -0.18 5.60 13.76
C ILE A 35 -0.10 4.57 14.88
N LEU A 36 0.13 3.29 14.56
CA LEU A 36 0.31 2.23 15.56
C LEU A 36 1.55 2.47 16.44
N ALA A 37 2.68 2.87 15.85
CA ALA A 37 3.89 3.20 16.59
C ALA A 37 3.71 4.42 17.51
N LEU A 38 3.00 5.46 17.04
CA LEU A 38 2.64 6.60 17.86
C LEU A 38 1.67 6.22 18.98
N TYR A 39 0.68 5.38 18.69
CA TYR A 39 -0.28 4.88 19.68
C TYR A 39 0.38 4.00 20.74
N GLN A 40 1.29 3.11 20.35
CA GLN A 40 2.10 2.32 21.28
C GLN A 40 2.99 3.22 22.12
N ARG A 41 3.68 4.21 21.52
CA ARG A 41 4.47 5.19 22.27
C ARG A 41 3.63 5.98 23.27
N TRP A 42 2.39 6.28 22.93
CA TRP A 42 1.42 6.92 23.82
C TRP A 42 0.99 5.99 24.95
N GLN A 43 0.73 4.70 24.67
CA GLN A 43 0.43 3.69 25.69
C GLN A 43 1.61 3.37 26.61
N VAL A 44 2.85 3.43 26.13
CA VAL A 44 4.07 3.22 26.95
C VAL A 44 4.28 4.37 27.94
N SER A 45 3.70 5.55 27.69
CA SER A 45 3.65 6.64 28.67
C SER A 45 2.75 6.33 29.87
N ILE A 46 1.96 5.24 29.83
CA ILE A 46 1.22 4.69 30.96
C ILE A 46 2.12 3.61 31.62
N PRO A 47 2.47 3.73 32.91
CA PRO A 47 3.42 2.82 33.55
C PRO A 47 2.86 1.39 33.60
N LYS A 48 3.41 0.48 32.79
CA LYS A 48 3.05 -0.96 32.81
C LYS A 48 3.85 -1.69 33.90
N THR A 49 3.15 -2.33 34.82
CA THR A 49 3.68 -3.06 35.97
C THR A 49 3.80 -4.57 35.69
N LYS A 50 4.58 -5.01 34.71
CA LYS A 50 5.08 -6.40 34.61
C LYS A 50 5.97 -6.59 33.38
N SER A 51 7.07 -7.32 33.55
CA SER A 51 7.85 -7.87 32.44
C SER A 51 7.04 -9.01 31.81
N THR A 52 6.42 -8.76 30.66
CA THR A 52 5.86 -9.83 29.82
C THR A 52 6.99 -10.62 29.18
N THR A 53 6.71 -11.88 28.88
CA THR A 53 7.67 -12.79 28.26
C THR A 53 7.55 -12.71 26.72
N GLN A 54 8.66 -12.83 25.98
CA GLN A 54 8.71 -12.52 24.53
C GLN A 54 7.59 -13.18 23.70
N TRP A 55 7.31 -14.47 23.94
CA TRP A 55 6.23 -15.22 23.28
C TRP A 55 4.81 -14.66 23.50
N GLU A 56 4.52 -13.99 24.63
CA GLU A 56 3.22 -13.35 24.89
C GLU A 56 3.03 -12.07 24.07
N ASP A 57 4.13 -11.36 23.81
CA ASP A 57 4.15 -10.17 22.96
C ASP A 57 4.08 -10.58 21.47
N ASP A 58 4.78 -11.64 21.06
CA ASP A 58 4.71 -12.19 19.70
C ASP A 58 3.31 -12.75 19.37
N PHE A 59 2.63 -13.38 20.33
CA PHE A 59 1.26 -13.89 20.13
C PHE A 59 0.20 -12.79 19.95
N LYS A 60 0.50 -11.55 20.39
CA LYS A 60 -0.36 -10.38 20.15
C LYS A 60 -0.22 -9.80 18.75
N HIS A 61 0.79 -10.21 17.98
CA HIS A 61 0.98 -9.73 16.63
C HIS A 61 -0.08 -10.30 15.69
N ILE A 62 -0.47 -9.48 14.70
CA ILE A 62 -1.52 -9.82 13.74
C ILE A 62 -1.09 -11.06 12.96
N PRO A 63 -1.91 -12.13 12.89
CA PRO A 63 -1.57 -13.30 12.11
C PRO A 63 -1.41 -12.92 10.64
N PHE A 64 -0.35 -13.44 10.02
CA PHE A 64 0.01 -13.15 8.64
C PHE A 64 -1.17 -13.49 7.70
N GLY A 65 -1.78 -12.46 7.10
CA GLY A 65 -3.04 -12.56 6.34
C GLY A 65 -2.97 -13.30 5.01
N GLY A 66 -1.79 -13.85 4.66
CA GLY A 66 -1.52 -14.57 3.43
C GLY A 66 -1.13 -13.64 2.27
N LEU A 67 -0.25 -14.12 1.38
CA LEU A 67 0.30 -13.36 0.24
C LEU A 67 -0.70 -13.14 -0.91
N PHE A 68 -1.89 -13.75 -0.86
CA PHE A 68 -2.81 -13.75 -2.00
C PHE A 68 -3.31 -12.35 -2.36
N GLU A 69 -3.73 -11.58 -1.35
CA GLU A 69 -4.21 -10.20 -1.56
C GLU A 69 -3.08 -9.27 -2.03
N GLU A 70 -1.87 -9.43 -1.50
CA GLU A 70 -0.67 -8.69 -1.92
C GLU A 70 -0.31 -8.97 -3.39
N TYR A 71 -0.35 -10.24 -3.83
CA TYR A 71 -0.14 -10.60 -5.23
C TYR A 71 -1.27 -10.12 -6.14
N LEU A 72 -2.52 -10.17 -5.67
CA LEU A 72 -3.68 -9.71 -6.44
C LEU A 72 -3.55 -8.21 -6.73
N GLU A 73 -3.09 -7.42 -5.76
CA GLU A 73 -2.82 -5.99 -5.93
C GLU A 73 -1.75 -5.73 -6.99
N MET A 74 -0.62 -6.46 -6.94
CA MET A 74 0.45 -6.34 -7.94
C MET A 74 -0.01 -6.75 -9.36
N VAL A 75 -0.77 -7.84 -9.49
CA VAL A 75 -1.25 -8.33 -10.80
C VAL A 75 -2.26 -7.36 -11.41
N LEU A 76 -3.17 -6.83 -10.59
CA LEU A 76 -4.12 -5.81 -11.05
C LEU A 76 -3.37 -4.58 -11.55
N GLN A 77 -2.40 -4.06 -10.78
CA GLN A 77 -1.57 -2.92 -11.17
C GLN A 77 -0.89 -3.15 -12.53
N PHE A 78 -0.31 -4.33 -12.75
CA PHE A 78 0.34 -4.69 -14.01
C PHE A 78 -0.64 -4.82 -15.20
N GLY A 79 -1.76 -5.52 -15.02
CA GLY A 79 -2.77 -5.69 -16.08
C GLY A 79 -3.34 -4.35 -16.53
N PHE A 80 -3.53 -3.46 -15.58
CA PHE A 80 -3.97 -2.11 -15.83
C PHE A 80 -2.93 -1.23 -16.56
N ILE A 81 -1.66 -1.27 -16.14
CA ILE A 81 -0.58 -0.54 -16.83
C ILE A 81 -0.47 -0.98 -18.28
N THR A 82 -0.52 -2.28 -18.54
CA THR A 82 -0.32 -2.85 -19.89
C THR A 82 -1.50 -2.61 -20.84
N ILE A 83 -2.75 -2.69 -20.36
CA ILE A 83 -3.95 -2.49 -21.19
C ILE A 83 -4.14 -1.01 -21.56
N PHE A 84 -3.82 -0.08 -20.65
CA PHE A 84 -4.11 1.35 -20.82
C PHE A 84 -2.87 2.21 -21.17
N VAL A 85 -1.70 1.60 -21.39
CA VAL A 85 -0.46 2.32 -21.72
C VAL A 85 -0.58 3.20 -22.98
N ALA A 86 -1.38 2.77 -23.96
CA ALA A 86 -1.59 3.51 -25.21
C ALA A 86 -2.33 4.85 -25.00
N ALA A 87 -3.11 4.97 -23.92
CA ALA A 87 -3.84 6.18 -23.57
C ALA A 87 -3.04 7.12 -22.66
N PHE A 88 -2.18 6.57 -21.80
CA PHE A 88 -1.36 7.37 -20.88
C PHE A 88 0.05 6.76 -20.69
N PRO A 89 1.03 7.15 -21.53
CA PRO A 89 2.36 6.55 -21.56
C PRO A 89 3.23 6.87 -20.32
N VAL A 90 2.82 7.81 -19.47
CA VAL A 90 3.57 8.25 -18.27
C VAL A 90 3.16 7.47 -17.01
N ALA A 91 2.05 6.73 -17.03
CA ALA A 91 1.61 5.89 -15.90
C ALA A 91 2.69 4.89 -15.40
N PRO A 92 3.41 4.17 -16.29
CA PRO A 92 4.43 3.21 -15.86
C PRO A 92 5.56 3.85 -15.05
N PHE A 93 5.91 5.11 -15.34
CA PHE A 93 6.94 5.84 -14.62
C PHE A 93 6.52 6.18 -13.18
N PHE A 94 5.26 6.61 -13.01
CA PHE A 94 4.70 6.85 -11.67
C PHE A 94 4.53 5.55 -10.88
N ALA A 95 4.11 4.46 -11.55
CA ALA A 95 4.02 3.15 -10.92
C ALA A 95 5.40 2.64 -10.45
N LEU A 96 6.47 2.83 -11.23
CA LEU A 96 7.82 2.47 -10.82
C LEU A 96 8.29 3.20 -9.56
N ILE A 97 8.01 4.50 -9.46
CA ILE A 97 8.36 5.29 -8.26
C ILE A 97 7.56 4.79 -7.05
N ASN A 98 6.26 4.49 -7.22
CA ASN A 98 5.44 3.93 -6.16
C ASN A 98 5.96 2.57 -5.70
N ASN A 99 6.21 1.63 -6.63
CA ASN A 99 6.69 0.28 -6.30
C ASN A 99 8.07 0.32 -5.64
N TRP A 100 8.94 1.27 -6.01
CA TRP A 100 10.23 1.45 -5.34
C TRP A 100 10.08 1.87 -3.88
N ILE A 101 9.15 2.78 -3.59
CA ILE A 101 8.87 3.24 -2.22
C ILE A 101 8.20 2.11 -1.41
N GLU A 102 7.26 1.40 -2.02
CA GLU A 102 6.50 0.28 -1.44
C GLU A 102 7.43 -0.84 -0.96
N ILE A 103 8.36 -1.30 -1.79
CA ILE A 103 9.36 -2.33 -1.42
C ILE A 103 10.17 -1.92 -0.19
N ARG A 104 10.51 -0.63 -0.05
CA ARG A 104 11.28 -0.13 1.11
C ARG A 104 10.43 -0.08 2.37
N LEU A 105 9.15 0.23 2.23
CA LEU A 105 8.20 0.30 3.35
C LEU A 105 7.86 -1.09 3.85
N ASP A 106 7.58 -2.04 2.98
CA ASP A 106 7.32 -3.43 3.36
C ASP A 106 8.51 -4.09 4.04
N ALA A 107 9.72 -3.86 3.52
CA ALA A 107 10.93 -4.32 4.18
C ALA A 107 11.07 -3.71 5.60
N SER A 108 10.74 -2.44 5.77
CA SER A 108 10.79 -1.78 7.08
C SER A 108 9.68 -2.28 8.02
N LYS A 109 8.50 -2.58 7.49
CA LYS A 109 7.36 -3.15 8.23
C LYS A 109 7.68 -4.55 8.74
N LEU A 110 8.26 -5.42 7.90
CA LEU A 110 8.67 -6.77 8.29
C LEU A 110 9.81 -6.78 9.31
N VAL A 111 10.72 -5.80 9.29
CA VAL A 111 11.86 -5.75 10.22
C VAL A 111 11.53 -5.03 11.52
N CYS A 112 10.66 -4.00 11.51
CA CYS A 112 10.39 -3.17 12.68
C CYS A 112 9.02 -3.40 13.33
N ALA A 113 8.08 -4.08 12.67
CA ALA A 113 6.76 -4.41 13.22
C ALA A 113 6.55 -5.90 13.49
N THR A 114 7.62 -6.70 13.36
CA THR A 114 7.75 -8.07 13.90
C THR A 114 8.68 -7.99 15.11
#